data_AF-K2FKA5-F1
#
_entry.id   AF-K2FKA5-F1
#
_cell.length_a   1.000
_cell.length_b   1.000
_cell.length_c   1.000
_cell.angle_alpha   90.00
_cell.angle_beta   90.00
_cell.angle_gamma   90.00
#
_symmetry.space_group_name_H-M   'P 1'
#
loop_
_entity.id
_entity.type
_entity.pdbx_description
1 polymer ?
#
loop_
_entity_poly.entity_id
_entity_poly.type
_entity_poly.pdbx_seq_one_letter_code
_entity_poly.pdbx_strand_id
1 'polypeptide(L)' 'MLFEGGLVLICVPIMAWWLQVGWMAALAYEAGLIALFVVYTYLFTWAFDALFGLPQSAR' A
#
# COMPACT_ATOMS: atom_id res chain seq x y z
N MET A 1 -7.50 17.73 -7.25
CA MET A 1 -6.20 18.43 -7.38
C MET A 1 -5.83 19.26 -6.14
N LEU A 2 -6.54 20.32 -5.74
CA LEU A 2 -6.17 21.10 -4.54
C LEU A 2 -6.24 20.30 -3.22
N PHE A 3 -7.20 19.39 -3.08
CA PHE A 3 -7.38 18.58 -1.87
C PHE A 3 -6.26 17.54 -1.67
N GLU A 4 -5.98 16.73 -2.69
CA GLU A 4 -4.90 15.73 -2.64
C GLU A 4 -3.53 16.37 -2.45
N GLY A 5 -3.24 17.49 -3.12
CA GLY A 5 -1.98 18.21 -2.94
C GLY A 5 -1.80 18.75 -1.51
N GLY A 6 -2.87 19.28 -0.91
CA GLY A 6 -2.85 19.76 0.47
C GLY A 6 -2.64 18.63 1.49
N LEU A 7 -3.26 17.48 1.28
CA LEU A 7 -3.05 16.29 2.13
C LEU A 7 -1.60 15.79 2.05
N VAL A 8 -1.02 15.70 0.85
CA VAL A 8 0.39 15.31 0.67
C VAL A 8 1.33 16.29 1.38
N LEU A 9 1.07 17.60 1.28
CA LEU A 9 1.87 18.63 1.94
C LEU A 9 1.80 18.59 3.47
N ILE A 10 0.78 17.97 4.07
CA ILE A 10 0.65 17.80 5.52
C ILE A 10 1.18 16.44 5.97
N CYS A 11 0.79 15.36 5.28
CA CYS A 11 1.18 13.99 5.67
C CYS A 11 2.68 13.74 5.51
N VAL A 12 3.29 14.19 4.41
CA VAL A 12 4.72 13.94 4.14
C VAL A 12 5.65 14.56 5.20
N PRO A 13 5.50 15.84 5.60
CA PRO A 13 6.36 16.39 6.66
C PRO A 13 6.10 15.77 8.04
N ILE A 14 4.87 15.36 8.34
CA ILE A 14 4.55 14.66 9.60
C ILE A 14 5.28 13.30 9.65
N MET A 15 5.24 12.52 8.57
CA MET A 15 5.97 11.26 8.46
C MET A 15 7.49 11.46 8.49
N ALA A 16 7.99 12.48 7.78
CA ALA A 16 9.41 12.82 7.79
C ALA A 16 9.90 13.20 9.21
N TRP A 17 9.09 13.95 9.96
CA TRP A 17 9.39 14.32 11.35
C TRP A 17 9.32 13.11 12.29
N TRP A 18 8.29 12.27 12.16
CA TRP A 18 8.11 11.08 12.99
C TRP A 18 9.24 10.07 12.84
N LEU A 19 9.69 9.84 11.60
CA LEU A 19 10.72 8.85 11.28
C LEU A 19 12.13 9.44 11.20
N GLN A 20 12.28 10.76 11.37
CA GLN A 20 13.54 11.50 11.21
C GLN A 20 14.22 11.20 9.86
N VAL A 21 13.42 11.13 8.80
CA VAL A 21 13.84 10.69 7.47
C VAL A 21 13.49 11.77 6.43
N GLY A 22 14.32 11.92 5.40
CA GLY A 22 14.10 12.90 4.33
C GLY A 22 12.86 12.60 3.48
N TRP A 23 12.34 13.63 2.80
CA TRP A 23 11.13 13.61 1.96
C TRP A 23 11.03 12.40 1.01
N MET A 24 12.14 12.07 0.33
CA MET A 24 12.19 10.97 -0.64
C MET A 24 12.01 9.59 0.02
N ALA A 25 12.54 9.43 1.23
CA ALA A 25 12.43 8.18 1.96
C ALA A 25 11.10 8.08 2.73
N ALA A 26 10.51 9.20 3.16
CA ALA A 26 9.10 9.23 3.61
C ALA A 26 8.14 8.75 2.49
N LEU A 27 8.33 9.24 1.26
CA LEU A 27 7.61 8.75 0.07
C LEU A 27 7.85 7.27 -0.21
N ALA A 28 9.09 6.80 -0.06
CA ALA A 28 9.43 5.39 -0.24
C ALA A 28 8.76 4.49 0.81
N TYR A 29 8.59 4.95 2.05
CA TYR A 29 7.86 4.20 3.08
C TYR A 29 6.38 4.05 2.75
N GLU A 30 5.72 5.12 2.31
CA GLU A 30 4.32 5.02 1.85
C GLU A 30 4.19 4.06 0.66
N ALA A 31 5.05 4.21 -0.36
CA ALA A 31 5.04 3.35 -1.53
C ALA A 31 5.32 1.88 -1.16
N GLY A 32 6.25 1.63 -0.24
CA GLY A 32 6.57 0.29 0.27
C GLY A 32 5.40 -0.34 1.02
N LEU A 33 4.68 0.45 1.82
CA LEU A 33 3.52 -0.03 2.58
C LEU A 33 2.35 -0.38 1.64
N ILE A 34 2.09 0.45 0.62
CA ILE A 34 1.10 0.17 -0.43
C ILE A 34 1.51 -1.10 -1.20
N ALA A 35 2.76 -1.18 -1.64
CA ALA A 35 3.27 -2.33 -2.39
C ALA A 35 3.14 -3.63 -1.57
N LEU A 36 3.45 -3.58 -0.28
CA LEU A 36 3.29 -4.72 0.62
C LEU A 36 1.82 -5.14 0.73
N PHE A 37 0.89 -4.20 0.84
CA PHE A 37 -0.55 -4.48 0.84
C PHE A 37 -1.01 -5.14 -0.46
N VAL A 38 -0.54 -4.64 -1.61
CA VAL A 38 -0.88 -5.19 -2.93
C VAL A 38 -0.33 -6.61 -3.09
N VAL A 39 0.94 -6.80 -2.78
CA VAL A 39 1.60 -8.13 -2.86
C VAL A 39 0.92 -9.10 -1.90
N TYR A 40 0.64 -8.68 -0.66
CA TYR A 40 -0.09 -9.50 0.32
C TYR A 40 -1.46 -9.90 -0.22
N THR A 41 -2.24 -8.95 -0.74
CA THR A 41 -3.59 -9.24 -1.26
C THR A 41 -3.53 -10.21 -2.43
N TYR A 42 -2.61 -9.98 -3.36
CA TYR A 42 -2.41 -10.87 -4.51
C TYR A 42 -2.02 -12.28 -4.09
N LEU A 43 -1.02 -12.41 -3.20
CA LEU A 43 -0.59 -13.70 -2.67
C LEU A 43 -1.68 -14.38 -1.86
N PHE A 44 -2.47 -13.62 -1.10
CA PHE A 44 -3.58 -14.16 -0.34
C PHE A 44 -4.66 -14.72 -1.27
N THR A 45 -5.08 -13.98 -2.30
CA THR A 45 -6.06 -14.48 -3.28
C THR A 45 -5.51 -15.67 -4.05
N TRP A 46 -4.25 -15.62 -4.50
CA TRP A 46 -3.62 -16.74 -5.20
C TRP A 46 -3.49 -17.99 -4.31
N ALA A 47 -3.06 -17.82 -3.06
CA ALA A 47 -2.97 -18.91 -2.10
C ALA A 47 -4.35 -19.45 -1.74
N PHE A 48 -5.36 -18.59 -1.61
CA PHE A 48 -6.74 -18.99 -1.36
C PHE A 48 -7.28 -19.84 -2.51
N ASP A 49 -7.10 -19.40 -3.76
CA ASP A 49 -7.47 -20.16 -4.95
C ASP A 49 -6.70 -21.48 -5.05
N ALA A 50 -5.42 -21.49 -4.68
CA ALA A 50 -4.58 -22.69 -4.69
C ALA A 50 -4.95 -23.70 -3.59
N LEU A 51 -5.34 -23.24 -2.40
CA LEU A 51 -5.67 -24.10 -1.25
C LEU A 51 -7.11 -24.60 -1.30
N PHE A 52 -8.06 -23.73 -1.65
CA PHE A 52 -9.48 -24.05 -1.63
C PHE A 52 -10.00 -24.51 -3.00
N GLY A 53 -9.29 -24.20 -4.08
CA GLY A 53 -9.81 -24.39 -5.44
C GLY A 53 -10.99 -23.47 -5.71
N LEU A 54 -11.15 -23.04 -6.96
CA LEU A 54 -12.30 -22.25 -7.37
C LEU A 54 -13.61 -22.96 -6.91
N PRO A 55 -14.54 -22.28 -6.22
CA PRO A 55 -15.89 -22.80 -6.11
C PRO A 55 -16.44 -23.01 -7.52
N GLN A 56 -17.35 -23.96 -7.70
CA GLN A 56 -18.03 -24.27 -8.96
C GLN A 56 -18.87 -23.10 -9.56
N SER A 57 -18.61 -21.84 -9.19
CA SER A 57 -19.23 -20.63 -9.75
C SER A 57 -18.79 -20.32 -11.18
N ALA A 58 -17.77 -21.02 -11.71
CA ALA A 58 -17.35 -20.97 -13.11
C ALA A 58 -17.91 -22.16 -13.94
N ARG A 59 -19.09 -22.69 -13.60
CA ARG A 59 -19.84 -23.61 -14.47
C ARG A 59 -21.11 -22.97 -14.99
#